data_AF-A0A7C3VUQ6-F1
#
_entry.id   AF-A0A7C3VUQ6-F1
#
_cell.length_a   1.000
_cell.length_b   1.000
_cell.length_c   1.000
_cell.angle_alpha   90.00
_cell.angle_beta   90.00
_cell.angle_gamma   90.00
#
_symmetry.space_group_name_H-M   'P 1'
#
loop_
_entity.id
_entity.type
_entity.pdbx_description
1 polymer ?
#
loop_
_entity_poly.entity_id
_entity_poly.type
_entity_poly.pdbx_seq_one_letter_code
_entity_poly.pdbx_strand_id
1 'polypeptide(L)'
;MEFVRVQGGCFQMGDTFGDGEAEERPIHQVCLSNFYLGRYEVTVGQFRAFVNATGYRTEPERGAGPWAPPPRDGARSRIGVGGIPAFPRPMTIPWSASPGTMPKPSSTG
;
A
#
# COMPACT_ATOMS: atom_id res chain seq x y z
N MET A 1 -10.19 -4.87 -16.47
CA MET A 1 -10.43 -3.95 -15.34
C MET A 1 -10.56 -2.55 -15.89
N GLU A 2 -11.38 -1.69 -15.27
CA GLU A 2 -11.53 -0.28 -15.65
C GLU A 2 -11.01 0.59 -14.50
N PHE A 3 -10.17 1.57 -14.85
CA PHE A 3 -9.56 2.50 -13.89
C PHE A 3 -9.89 3.94 -14.28
N VAL A 4 -10.15 4.76 -13.27
CA VAL A 4 -10.39 6.20 -13.42
C VAL A 4 -9.18 6.95 -12.89
N ARG A 5 -8.73 7.96 -13.64
CA ARG A 5 -7.66 8.86 -13.20
C ARG A 5 -8.24 9.87 -12.21
N VAL A 6 -7.79 9.83 -10.97
CA VAL A 6 -8.11 10.82 -9.95
C VAL A 6 -7.00 11.86 -9.95
N GLN A 7 -7.38 13.12 -10.16
CA GLN A 7 -6.44 14.22 -10.09
C GLN A 7 -6.01 14.44 -8.64
N GLY A 8 -4.71 14.62 -8.44
CA GLY A 8 -4.13 14.94 -7.15
C GLY A 8 -4.55 16.32 -6.68
N GLY A 9 -4.47 16.53 -5.37
CA GLY A 9 -4.88 17.77 -4.71
C GLY A 9 -4.77 17.64 -3.20
N CYS A 10 -5.01 18.75 -2.50
CA CYS A 10 -5.10 18.78 -1.05
C CYS A 10 -6.56 18.86 -0.61
N PHE A 11 -6.94 18.10 0.41
CA PHE A 11 -8.28 18.10 0.99
C PHE A 11 -8.24 17.78 2.48
N GLN A 12 -9.33 18.08 3.17
CA GLN A 12 -9.52 17.76 4.57
C GLN A 12 -10.05 16.32 4.70
N MET A 13 -9.28 15.44 5.35
CA MET A 13 -9.63 14.03 5.60
C MET A 13 -10.00 13.83 7.07
N GLY A 14 -10.99 12.97 7.31
CA GLY A 14 -11.55 12.66 8.63
C GLY A 14 -13.04 12.97 8.68
N ASP A 15 -13.63 12.83 9.87
CA ASP A 15 -15.04 13.13 10.11
C ASP A 15 -15.30 14.65 10.13
N THR A 16 -15.95 15.16 9.08
CA THR A 16 -16.37 16.57 8.96
C THR A 16 -17.76 16.86 9.52
N PHE A 17 -18.56 15.84 9.81
CA PHE A 17 -19.97 15.97 10.20
C PHE A 17 -20.17 15.84 11.71
N GLY A 18 -19.18 15.30 12.42
CA GLY A 18 -19.21 15.20 13.87
C GLY A 18 -20.01 14.00 14.40
N ASP A 19 -20.28 13.01 13.55
CA ASP A 19 -20.98 11.76 13.87
C ASP A 19 -20.08 10.51 13.77
N GLY A 20 -18.81 10.68 13.41
CA GLY A 20 -17.81 9.61 13.36
C GLY A 20 -17.23 9.22 14.72
N GLU A 21 -16.59 8.06 14.75
CA GLU A 21 -15.89 7.53 15.93
C GLU A 21 -14.63 8.34 16.26
N ALA A 22 -14.07 8.14 17.46
CA ALA A 22 -12.89 8.89 17.91
C ALA A 22 -11.68 8.72 16.98
N GLU A 23 -11.55 7.55 16.35
CA GLU A 23 -10.47 7.20 15.41
C GLU A 23 -10.61 7.88 14.04
N GLU A 24 -11.79 8.40 13.71
CA GLU A 24 -12.04 9.12 12.45
C GLU A 24 -11.69 10.62 12.56
N ARG A 25 -11.28 11.05 13.76
CA ARG A 25 -10.94 12.43 14.11
C ARG A 25 -9.45 12.52 14.48
N PRO A 26 -8.83 13.72 14.40
CA PRO A 26 -9.38 14.98 13.91
C PRO A 26 -9.33 15.08 12.39
N ILE A 27 -10.11 16.04 11.87
CA ILE A 27 -9.95 16.52 10.50
C ILE A 27 -8.53 17.05 10.32
N HIS A 28 -7.82 16.59 9.30
CA HIS A 28 -6.48 17.05 8.96
C HIS A 28 -6.29 17.16 7.44
N GLN A 29 -5.36 18.01 7.01
CA GLN A 29 -5.09 18.23 5.59
C GLN A 29 -4.20 17.12 5.03
N VAL A 30 -4.64 16.51 3.93
CA VAL A 30 -3.89 15.49 3.18
C VAL A 30 -3.71 15.95 1.74
N CYS A 31 -2.50 15.84 1.21
CA CYS A 31 -2.19 16.16 -0.19
C CYS A 31 -1.71 14.90 -0.92
N LEU A 32 -2.38 14.56 -2.02
CA LEU A 32 -2.06 13.39 -2.84
C LEU A 32 -1.66 13.80 -4.25
N SER A 33 -0.72 13.05 -4.83
CA SER A 33 -0.39 13.12 -6.27
C SER A 33 -1.47 12.46 -7.12
N ASN A 34 -1.44 12.66 -8.43
CA ASN A 34 -2.34 11.96 -9.36
C ASN A 34 -2.22 10.44 -9.21
N PHE A 35 -3.35 9.72 -9.18
CA PHE A 35 -3.38 8.26 -9.10
C PHE A 35 -4.54 7.68 -9.92
N TYR A 36 -4.58 6.36 -10.05
CA TYR A 36 -5.68 5.63 -10.66
C TYR A 36 -6.43 4.84 -9.59
N LEU A 37 -7.75 4.85 -9.66
CA LEU A 37 -8.62 4.06 -8.79
C LEU A 37 -9.49 3.13 -9.64
N GLY A 38 -9.66 1.89 -9.20
CA GLY A 38 -10.59 0.97 -9.86
C GLY A 38 -12.01 1.54 -9.78
N ARG A 39 -12.72 1.59 -10.92
CA ARG A 39 -14.10 2.10 -10.94
C ARG A 39 -15.04 1.22 -10.13
N TYR A 40 -14.72 -0.07 -10.03
CA TYR A 40 -15.48 -1.08 -9.33
C TYR A 40 -14.56 -1.87 -8.41
N GLU A 41 -15.15 -2.47 -7.38
CA GLU A 41 -14.46 -3.42 -6.52
C GLU A 41 -13.95 -4.64 -7.30
N VAL A 42 -12.95 -5.31 -6.74
CA VAL A 42 -12.42 -6.53 -7.33
C VAL A 42 -13.47 -7.64 -7.25
N THR A 43 -13.94 -8.10 -8.40
CA THR A 43 -14.94 -9.16 -8.46
C THR A 43 -14.32 -10.53 -8.13
N VAL A 44 -15.16 -11.46 -7.67
CA VAL A 44 -14.75 -12.86 -7.45
C VAL A 44 -14.14 -13.48 -8.71
N GLY A 45 -14.69 -13.18 -9.89
CA GLY A 45 -14.15 -13.70 -11.16
C GLY A 45 -12.74 -13.19 -11.46
N GLN A 46 -12.48 -11.91 -11.21
CA GLN A 46 -11.14 -11.32 -11.38
C GLN A 46 -10.14 -11.87 -10.37
N PHE A 47 -10.54 -12.01 -9.11
CA PHE A 47 -9.66 -12.60 -8.10
C PHE A 47 -9.35 -14.08 -8.38
N ARG A 48 -10.33 -14.86 -8.86
CA ARG A 48 -10.10 -16.25 -9.31
C ARG A 48 -9.10 -16.35 -10.45
N ALA A 49 -9.19 -15.45 -11.44
CA ALA A 49 -8.22 -15.41 -12.53
C ALA A 49 -6.79 -15.15 -12.01
N PHE A 50 -6.63 -14.24 -11.04
CA PHE A 50 -5.36 -13.99 -10.36
C PHE A 50 -4.84 -15.23 -9.60
N VAL A 51 -5.70 -15.91 -8.82
CA VAL A 51 -5.33 -17.13 -8.09
C VAL A 51 -4.89 -18.23 -9.06
N ASN A 52 -5.63 -18.45 -10.15
CA ASN A 52 -5.29 -19.47 -11.15
C ASN A 52 -3.96 -19.17 -11.85
N ALA A 53 -3.66 -17.90 -12.11
CA ALA A 53 -2.43 -17.48 -12.78
C ALA A 53 -1.19 -17.56 -11.87
N THR A 54 -1.35 -17.37 -10.55
CA THR A 54 -0.22 -17.21 -9.62
C THR A 54 -0.07 -18.36 -8.62
N GLY A 55 -1.10 -19.18 -8.45
CA GLY A 55 -1.19 -20.15 -7.34
C GLY A 55 -1.32 -19.50 -5.97
N TYR A 56 -1.73 -18.22 -5.89
CA TYR A 56 -1.81 -17.49 -4.63
C TYR A 56 -2.84 -18.14 -3.67
N ARG A 57 -2.42 -18.37 -2.43
CA ARG A 57 -3.29 -18.80 -1.32
C ARG A 57 -3.49 -17.64 -0.36
N THR A 58 -4.72 -17.36 0.03
CA THR A 58 -5.06 -16.32 1.00
C THR A 58 -4.55 -16.67 2.41
N GLU A 59 -4.40 -15.68 3.28
CA GLU A 59 -3.97 -15.89 4.67
C GLU A 59 -4.84 -16.93 5.41
N PRO A 60 -6.20 -16.89 5.32
CA PRO A 60 -7.04 -17.92 5.94
C PRO A 60 -6.74 -19.33 5.42
N GLU A 61 -6.48 -19.50 4.13
CA GLU A 61 -6.14 -20.81 3.55
C GLU A 61 -4.76 -21.32 4.00
N ARG A 62 -3.86 -20.42 4.39
CA ARG A 62 -2.56 -20.77 4.98
C ARG A 62 -2.66 -21.13 6.47
N GLY A 63 -3.86 -21.12 7.05
CA GLY A 63 -4.10 -21.47 8.45
C GLY A 63 -4.00 -20.29 9.41
N ALA A 64 -3.99 -19.05 8.90
CA ALA A 64 -4.10 -17.88 9.76
C ALA A 64 -5.54 -17.75 10.28
N GLY A 65 -5.70 -17.70 11.60
CA GLY A 65 -6.98 -17.38 12.22
C GLY A 65 -7.39 -15.92 11.98
N PRO A 66 -8.67 -15.56 12.21
CA PRO A 66 -9.19 -14.21 11.96
C PRO A 66 -8.45 -13.08 12.70
N TRP A 67 -7.81 -13.42 13.82
CA TRP A 67 -7.07 -12.50 14.69
C TRP A 67 -5.56 -12.77 14.70
N ALA A 68 -5.08 -13.58 13.75
CA ALA A 68 -3.66 -13.86 13.65
C ALA A 68 -2.92 -12.54 13.36
N PRO A 69 -1.85 -12.21 14.13
CA PRO A 69 -1.03 -11.07 13.78
C PRO A 69 -0.44 -11.28 12.38
N PRO A 70 -0.12 -10.19 11.65
CA PRO A 70 0.54 -10.33 10.36
C PRO A 70 1.79 -11.22 10.54
N PRO A 71 2.10 -12.09 9.56
CA PRO A 71 3.29 -12.91 9.63
C PRO A 71 4.50 -12.03 9.95
N ARG A 72 5.22 -12.33 11.03
CA ARG A 72 6.49 -11.65 11.29
C ARG A 72 7.44 -12.07 10.19
N ASP A 73 7.81 -11.14 9.32
CA ASP A 73 8.68 -11.39 8.17
C ASP A 73 9.92 -12.17 8.62
N GLY A 74 10.06 -13.42 8.15
CA GLY A 74 11.19 -14.28 8.49
C GLY A 74 10.92 -15.79 8.48
N ALA A 75 9.67 -16.21 8.68
CA ALA A 75 9.31 -17.63 8.55
C ALA A 75 9.13 -18.03 7.08
N ARG A 76 10.24 -18.18 6.35
CA ARG A 76 10.24 -18.87 5.06
C ARG A 76 9.72 -20.29 5.28
N SER A 77 8.52 -20.58 4.80
CA SER A 77 8.05 -21.95 4.64
C SER A 77 8.98 -22.65 3.65
N ARG A 78 9.81 -23.57 4.16
CA ARG A 78 10.61 -24.50 3.35
C ARG A 78 9.70 -25.58 2.78
N ILE A 79 8.88 -25.23 1.80
CA ILE A 79 8.28 -26.22 0.91
C ILE A 79 8.95 -26.02 -0.45
N GLY A 80 9.76 -27.02 -0.82
CA GLY A 80 10.57 -27.00 -2.02
C GLY A 80 9.71 -26.80 -3.26
N VAL A 81 10.09 -25.82 -4.07
CA VAL A 81 9.66 -25.72 -5.46
C VAL A 81 10.93 -25.71 -6.29
N GLY A 82 11.08 -26.75 -7.10
CA GLY A 82 12.11 -26.78 -8.12
C GLY A 82 12.01 -25.55 -9.02
N GLY A 83 13.16 -24.98 -9.35
CA GLY A 83 13.38 -24.14 -10.52
C GLY A 83 12.45 -22.94 -10.70
N ILE A 84 12.65 -21.88 -9.93
CA ILE A 84 12.23 -20.53 -10.33
C ILE A 84 13.30 -20.04 -11.33
N PRO A 85 13.01 -19.73 -12.61
CA PRO A 85 13.95 -18.96 -13.40
C PRO A 85 14.06 -17.58 -12.77
N ALA A 86 15.29 -17.19 -12.43
CA ALA A 86 15.59 -15.91 -11.82
C ALA A 86 14.93 -14.78 -12.61
N PHE A 87 13.97 -14.07 -12.00
CA PHE A 87 13.55 -12.77 -12.50
C PHE A 87 14.80 -11.87 -12.57
N PRO A 88 15.05 -11.16 -13.70
CA PRO A 88 16.15 -10.21 -13.75
C PRO A 88 15.96 -9.17 -12.65
N ARG A 89 17.03 -8.92 -11.88
CA ARG A 89 17.03 -7.96 -10.77
C ARG A 89 16.54 -6.61 -11.31
N PRO A 90 15.61 -5.91 -10.65
CA PRO A 90 15.26 -4.57 -11.05
C PRO A 90 16.52 -3.71 -10.93
N MET A 91 16.92 -3.12 -12.06
CA MET A 91 18.00 -2.15 -12.13
C MET A 91 17.65 -1.03 -11.13
N THR A 92 18.42 -0.92 -10.05
CA THR A 92 18.18 0.09 -9.03
C THR A 92 18.37 1.45 -9.68
N ILE A 93 17.28 2.21 -9.85
CA ILE A 93 17.37 3.63 -10.17
C ILE A 93 17.73 4.31 -8.84
N PRO A 94 18.94 4.88 -8.68
CA PRO A 94 19.27 5.57 -7.44
C PRO A 94 18.49 6.89 -7.40
N TRP A 95 17.63 7.03 -6.39
CA TRP A 95 17.14 8.32 -5.94
C TRP A 95 18.37 9.12 -5.45
N SER A 96 18.80 10.09 -6.24
CA SER A 96 19.73 11.13 -5.80
C SER A 96 18.93 12.35 -5.38
N ALA A 97 18.45 12.38 -4.13
CA ALA A 97 18.16 13.67 -3.51
C ALA A 97 19.43 14.16 -2.83
N SER A 98 20.02 15.19 -3.42
CA SER A 98 20.98 16.04 -2.72
C SER A 98 20.27 16.74 -1.56
N PRO A 99 20.75 16.64 -0.31
CA PRO A 99 20.19 17.41 0.79
C PRO A 99 20.57 18.89 0.59
N GLY A 100 19.61 19.70 0.15
CA GLY A 100 19.70 21.15 0.19
C GLY A 100 19.66 21.63 1.63
N THR A 101 20.69 22.37 2.03
CA THR A 101 20.89 22.99 3.34
C THR A 101 19.72 23.92 3.69
N MET A 102 18.96 23.61 4.75
CA MET A 102 18.13 24.61 5.42
C MET A 102 19.01 25.49 6.32
N PRO A 103 18.97 26.83 6.22
CA PRO A 103 19.62 27.68 7.21
C PRO A 103 18.81 27.69 8.52
N LYS A 104 19.52 27.47 9.63
CA LYS A 104 19.02 27.52 11.01
C LYS A 104 18.58 28.96 11.36
N PRO A 105 17.42 29.19 11.99
CA PRO A 105 17.07 30.52 12.45
C PRO A 105 18.03 30.96 13.56
N SER A 106 18.66 32.11 13.36
CA SER A 106 19.49 32.81 14.33
C SER A 106 18.63 33.27 15.50
N SER A 107 18.91 32.76 16.70
CA SER A 107 18.45 33.37 17.94
C SER A 107 19.32 34.59 18.27
N THR A 108 18.77 35.78 18.22
CA THR A 108 19.33 36.98 18.87
C THR A 108 18.18 37.91 19.23
N GLY A 109 18.10 38.28 20.51
CA GLY A 109 17.22 39.32 21.03
C GLY A 109 16.27 38.81 22.09
#